data_AF-A0A9P7GDM8-F1
#
_entry.id   AF-A0A9P7GDM8-F1
#
_cell.length_a   1.000
_cell.length_b   1.000
_cell.length_c   1.000
_cell.angle_alpha   90.00
_cell.angle_beta   90.00
_cell.angle_gamma   90.00
#
_symmetry.space_group_name_H-M   'P 1'
#
loop_
_entity.id
_entity.type
_entity.pdbx_description
1 polymer ?
#
loop_
_entity_poly.entity_id
_entity_poly.type
_entity_poly.pdbx_seq_one_letter_code
_entity_poly.pdbx_strand_id
1 'polypeptide(L)'
;MNPKLLGLLTLTPGIVFHQPGSPIKYAINIEERVATLKLPNLDADNLKVGDWVWIITGCYKDDLGIVAEVGKLFKLLVIPRVQPEFVTRDLSRKRKHSAPSPWPSPALFDPIQFVHSWGKNLIQRGHSYTYRLYHFEHDLLLKKFGHRQVSSTSIFMPLSLSSLFCLSQHPTIQEIIESGSRLPPPREWEFYEDEKVTITTGTHQGQEGVVQTVEADYILVDLSNGGGLFNFGWNN
;
A
#
# COMPACT_ATOMS: atom_id res chain seq x y z
N MET A 1 -6.01 -46.99 -2.19
CA MET A 1 -6.63 -45.81 -1.55
C MET A 1 -7.29 -46.25 -0.25
N ASN A 2 -7.24 -45.45 0.81
CA ASN A 2 -7.94 -45.78 2.04
C ASN A 2 -9.47 -45.85 1.74
N PRO A 3 -10.11 -47.02 1.93
CA PRO A 3 -11.54 -47.19 1.59
C PRO A 3 -12.44 -46.29 2.46
N LYS A 4 -12.00 -45.94 3.67
CA LYS A 4 -12.72 -44.99 4.54
C LYS A 4 -12.71 -43.57 3.97
N LEU A 5 -11.59 -43.16 3.38
CA LEU A 5 -11.47 -41.86 2.71
C LEU A 5 -12.37 -41.80 1.47
N LEU A 6 -12.42 -42.88 0.69
CA LEU A 6 -13.32 -42.95 -0.47
C LEU A 6 -14.78 -42.76 -0.07
N GLY A 7 -15.23 -43.52 0.93
CA GLY A 7 -16.60 -43.43 1.45
C GLY A 7 -16.95 -42.02 1.92
N LEU A 8 -16.00 -41.34 2.57
CA LEU A 8 -16.19 -39.97 3.03
C LEU A 8 -16.29 -38.98 1.86
N LEU A 9 -15.43 -39.10 0.86
CA LEU A 9 -15.46 -38.22 -0.32
C LEU A 9 -16.76 -38.40 -1.12
N THR A 10 -17.27 -39.64 -1.27
CA THR A 10 -18.52 -39.92 -2.00
C THR A 10 -19.78 -39.33 -1.34
N LEU A 11 -19.74 -39.09 -0.02
CA LEU A 11 -20.86 -38.53 0.73
C LEU A 11 -20.77 -37.01 0.86
N THR A 12 -19.68 -36.38 0.42
CA THR A 12 -19.43 -34.95 0.62
C THR A 12 -19.92 -34.14 -0.58
N PRO A 13 -20.90 -33.23 -0.41
CA PRO A 13 -21.34 -32.34 -1.48
C PRO A 13 -20.20 -31.42 -1.95
N GLY A 14 -20.13 -31.16 -3.25
CA GLY A 14 -19.14 -30.24 -3.84
C GLY A 14 -17.82 -30.88 -4.28
N ILE A 15 -17.63 -32.18 -4.05
CA ILE A 15 -16.49 -32.93 -4.60
C ILE A 15 -16.81 -33.36 -6.04
N VAL A 16 -15.87 -33.09 -6.96
CA VAL A 16 -16.02 -33.44 -8.37
C VAL A 16 -15.40 -34.80 -8.65
N PHE A 17 -16.09 -35.59 -9.46
CA PHE A 17 -15.69 -36.94 -9.83
C PHE A 17 -15.54 -37.05 -11.35
N HIS A 18 -14.50 -37.72 -11.84
CA HIS A 18 -14.40 -38.07 -13.27
C HIS A 18 -15.43 -39.15 -13.63
N GLN A 19 -15.67 -40.08 -12.71
CA GLN A 19 -16.64 -41.19 -12.79
C GLN A 19 -17.14 -41.52 -11.37
N PRO A 20 -18.31 -42.17 -11.20
CA PRO A 20 -18.81 -42.56 -9.87
C PRO A 20 -17.75 -43.31 -9.06
N GLY A 21 -17.38 -42.79 -7.89
CA GLY A 21 -16.35 -43.38 -7.02
C GLY A 21 -14.89 -43.02 -7.39
N SER A 22 -14.66 -42.18 -8.40
CA SER A 22 -13.33 -41.69 -8.80
C SER A 22 -13.23 -40.16 -8.69
N PRO A 23 -12.92 -39.62 -7.49
CA PRO A 23 -12.77 -38.18 -7.30
C PRO A 23 -11.55 -37.64 -8.05
N ILE A 24 -11.66 -36.44 -8.62
CA ILE A 24 -10.55 -35.74 -9.28
C ILE A 24 -9.48 -35.42 -8.24
N LYS A 25 -8.21 -35.70 -8.56
CA LYS A 25 -7.08 -35.49 -7.66
C LYS A 25 -5.89 -34.94 -8.41
N TYR A 26 -5.20 -34.02 -7.75
CA TYR A 26 -3.88 -33.57 -8.13
C TYR A 26 -2.95 -33.89 -6.96
N ALA A 27 -1.84 -34.54 -7.24
CA ALA A 27 -0.80 -34.74 -6.24
C ALA A 27 -0.17 -33.38 -5.95
N ILE A 28 -0.17 -32.97 -4.68
CA ILE A 28 0.53 -31.78 -4.22
C ILE A 28 1.94 -32.23 -3.81
N ASN A 29 2.97 -31.56 -4.33
CA ASN A 29 4.35 -31.87 -3.95
C ASN A 29 4.58 -31.60 -2.45
N ILE A 30 5.55 -32.27 -1.82
CA ILE A 30 5.90 -32.08 -0.40
C ILE A 30 6.28 -30.62 -0.11
N GLU A 31 6.96 -29.97 -1.05
CA GLU A 31 7.33 -28.54 -0.96
C GLU A 31 6.09 -27.62 -0.99
N GLU A 32 5.13 -27.94 -1.85
CA GLU A 32 3.86 -27.21 -1.99
C GLU A 32 2.89 -27.46 -0.83
N ARG A 33 3.01 -28.60 -0.13
CA ARG A 33 2.19 -28.93 1.06
C ARG A 33 2.37 -27.93 2.18
N VAL A 34 3.59 -27.45 2.40
CA VAL A 34 3.87 -26.44 3.42
C VAL A 34 3.30 -25.09 2.97
N ALA A 35 3.40 -24.77 1.68
CA ALA A 35 2.81 -23.56 1.12
C ALA A 35 1.27 -23.54 1.23
N THR A 36 0.61 -24.69 1.09
CA THR A 36 -0.86 -24.78 1.22
C THR A 36 -1.39 -24.53 2.63
N LEU A 37 -0.52 -24.66 3.64
CA LEU A 37 -0.86 -24.38 5.04
C LEU A 37 -0.56 -22.92 5.45
N LYS A 38 0.05 -22.12 4.57
CA LYS A 38 0.28 -20.69 4.84
C LYS A 38 -1.04 -19.94 4.66
N LEU A 39 -1.51 -19.28 5.72
CA LEU A 39 -2.59 -18.31 5.58
C LEU A 39 -2.06 -17.09 4.82
N PRO A 40 -2.67 -16.68 3.71
CA PRO A 40 -2.17 -15.58 2.87
C PRO A 40 -2.29 -14.19 3.52
N ASN A 41 -2.76 -14.09 4.76
CA ASN A 41 -3.08 -12.82 5.43
C ASN A 41 -2.51 -12.70 6.86
N LEU A 42 -1.57 -13.59 7.25
CA LEU A 42 -0.89 -13.49 8.53
C LEU A 42 0.02 -12.26 8.64
N ASP A 43 0.42 -11.65 7.51
CA ASP A 43 1.32 -10.51 7.52
C ASP A 43 0.67 -9.26 8.12
N ALA A 44 -0.67 -9.15 8.05
CA ALA A 44 -1.42 -8.07 8.69
C ALA A 44 -1.31 -8.13 10.23
N ASP A 45 -1.13 -9.30 10.83
CA ASP A 45 -1.03 -9.44 12.28
C ASP A 45 0.38 -9.12 12.82
N ASN A 46 1.38 -9.05 11.94
CA ASN A 46 2.77 -8.71 12.28
C ASN A 46 3.16 -7.27 11.90
N LEU A 47 2.21 -6.46 11.46
CA LEU A 47 2.46 -5.06 11.10
C LEU A 47 3.03 -4.28 12.28
N LYS A 48 4.05 -3.47 12.00
CA LYS A 48 4.67 -2.55 12.95
C LYS A 48 4.36 -1.11 12.56
N VAL A 49 4.51 -0.22 13.53
CA VAL A 49 4.49 1.22 13.26
C VAL A 49 5.59 1.55 12.26
N GLY A 50 5.26 2.31 11.23
CA GLY A 50 6.14 2.65 10.11
C GLY A 50 6.01 1.73 8.90
N ASP A 51 5.31 0.59 9.00
CA ASP A 51 5.12 -0.30 7.84
C ASP A 51 4.11 0.28 6.85
N TRP A 52 4.39 0.08 5.56
CA TRP A 52 3.49 0.42 4.47
C TRP A 52 2.48 -0.69 4.22
N VAL A 53 1.24 -0.30 3.98
CA VAL A 53 0.16 -1.23 3.69
C VAL A 53 -0.75 -0.72 2.58
N TRP A 54 -1.23 -1.65 1.75
CA TRP A 54 -2.35 -1.45 0.85
C TRP A 54 -3.66 -1.43 1.62
N ILE A 55 -4.55 -0.54 1.21
CA ILE A 55 -5.93 -0.55 1.67
C ILE A 55 -6.78 -1.32 0.65
N ILE A 56 -7.37 -2.43 1.08
CA ILE A 56 -8.06 -3.38 0.19
C ILE A 56 -9.53 -2.98 -0.05
N THR A 57 -10.13 -2.24 0.89
CA THR A 57 -11.58 -1.97 0.88
C THR A 57 -11.91 -0.55 1.33
N GLY A 58 -13.07 -0.06 0.91
CA GLY A 58 -13.60 1.26 1.31
C GLY A 58 -13.21 2.37 0.33
N CYS A 59 -13.30 3.62 0.80
CA CYS A 59 -13.07 4.82 -0.02
C CYS A 59 -11.60 5.14 -0.33
N TYR A 60 -10.68 4.45 0.35
CA TYR A 60 -9.24 4.50 0.11
C TYR A 60 -8.75 3.18 -0.50
N LYS A 61 -9.66 2.40 -1.09
CA LYS A 61 -9.27 1.15 -1.75
C LYS A 61 -8.22 1.46 -2.82
N ASP A 62 -7.20 0.61 -2.88
CA ASP A 62 -6.06 0.72 -3.80
C ASP A 62 -5.17 1.95 -3.52
N ASP A 63 -5.26 2.55 -2.33
CA ASP A 63 -4.28 3.51 -1.80
C ASP A 63 -3.32 2.85 -0.81
N LEU A 64 -2.20 3.53 -0.59
CA LEU A 64 -1.25 3.18 0.46
C LEU A 64 -1.50 3.99 1.73
N GLY A 65 -1.24 3.36 2.87
CA GLY A 65 -1.12 4.02 4.16
C GLY A 65 0.10 3.53 4.92
N ILE A 66 0.53 4.33 5.87
CA ILE A 66 1.58 3.97 6.82
C ILE A 66 0.93 3.67 8.16
N VAL A 67 1.34 2.57 8.78
CA VAL A 67 0.88 2.20 10.11
C VAL A 67 1.42 3.20 11.13
N ALA A 68 0.54 4.02 11.73
CA ALA A 68 0.89 4.93 12.81
C ALA A 68 0.66 4.31 14.19
N GLU A 69 -0.34 3.43 14.32
CA GLU A 69 -0.62 2.73 15.56
C GLU A 69 -1.19 1.34 15.28
N VAL A 70 -0.67 0.36 16.02
CA VAL A 70 -1.17 -1.01 16.04
C VAL A 70 -2.06 -1.20 17.26
N GLY A 71 -3.30 -1.60 17.03
CA GLY A 71 -4.27 -1.86 18.08
C GLY A 71 -5.34 -2.83 17.58
N LYS A 72 -6.54 -2.82 18.21
CA LYS A 72 -7.69 -3.61 17.70
C LYS A 72 -8.08 -3.23 16.27
N LEU A 73 -7.78 -2.00 15.89
CA LEU A 73 -7.83 -1.47 14.53
C LEU A 73 -6.50 -0.78 14.28
N PHE A 74 -5.96 -0.91 13.08
CA PHE A 74 -4.80 -0.13 12.65
C PHE A 74 -5.21 1.32 12.49
N LYS A 75 -4.41 2.25 13.02
CA LYS A 75 -4.48 3.65 12.59
C LYS A 75 -3.44 3.84 11.52
N LEU A 76 -3.89 4.25 10.35
CA LEU A 76 -3.03 4.53 9.21
C LEU A 76 -3.00 6.03 8.94
N LEU A 77 -1.82 6.54 8.61
CA LEU A 77 -1.64 7.82 7.94
C LEU A 77 -1.82 7.61 6.44
N VAL A 78 -2.78 8.31 5.85
CA VAL A 78 -3.10 8.21 4.42
C VAL A 78 -3.17 9.59 3.80
N ILE A 79 -2.83 9.70 2.51
CA ILE A 79 -3.02 10.93 1.76
C ILE A 79 -4.52 11.24 1.70
N PRO A 80 -5.00 12.39 2.18
CA PRO A 80 -6.41 12.73 2.16
C PRO A 80 -7.02 12.76 0.75
N ARG A 81 -8.28 12.31 0.65
CA ARG A 81 -9.14 12.49 -0.53
C ARG A 81 -10.34 13.37 -0.19
N VAL A 82 -10.09 14.65 0.06
CA VAL A 82 -11.12 15.57 0.56
C VAL A 82 -11.31 16.69 -0.46
N GLN A 83 -12.43 16.67 -1.18
CA GLN A 83 -12.85 17.76 -2.08
C GLN A 83 -14.16 18.41 -1.62
N PRO A 84 -14.31 19.74 -1.82
CA PRO A 84 -15.42 20.55 -1.29
C PRO A 84 -16.82 19.94 -1.51
N GLU A 85 -16.99 19.30 -2.67
CA GLU A 85 -18.27 18.87 -3.23
C GLU A 85 -18.80 17.53 -2.68
N PHE A 86 -17.98 16.75 -1.97
CA PHE A 86 -18.32 15.37 -1.57
C PHE A 86 -18.92 15.25 -0.16
N VAL A 87 -18.73 16.24 0.72
CA VAL A 87 -19.19 16.19 2.11
C VAL A 87 -20.64 16.67 2.28
N THR A 88 -21.19 17.36 1.26
CA THR A 88 -22.59 17.82 1.21
C THR A 88 -23.56 16.78 0.66
N ARG A 89 -23.06 15.69 0.03
CA ARG A 89 -23.90 14.56 -0.34
C ARG A 89 -24.13 13.70 0.90
N ASP A 90 -25.26 13.97 1.57
CA ASP A 90 -25.85 13.07 2.56
C ASP A 90 -25.64 11.60 2.18
N LEU A 91 -24.86 10.89 3.00
CA LEU A 91 -24.65 9.45 2.93
C LEU A 91 -25.94 8.64 3.16
N SER A 92 -27.11 9.30 3.23
CA SER A 92 -28.43 8.69 3.46
C SER A 92 -29.14 8.24 2.19
N ARG A 93 -28.70 8.65 0.99
CA ARG A 93 -29.38 8.26 -0.25
C ARG A 93 -28.87 6.93 -0.79
N LYS A 94 -29.48 5.85 -0.31
CA LYS A 94 -29.67 4.60 -1.07
C LYS A 94 -30.19 4.92 -2.47
N ARG A 95 -29.34 5.11 -3.47
CA ARG A 95 -29.76 5.17 -4.88
C ARG A 95 -28.72 4.53 -5.80
N LYS A 96 -29.15 3.39 -6.34
CA LYS A 96 -28.86 2.78 -7.65
C LYS A 96 -27.44 2.90 -8.20
N HIS A 97 -26.84 1.72 -8.40
CA HIS A 97 -25.75 1.45 -9.33
C HIS A 97 -25.85 2.26 -10.63
N SER A 98 -25.02 3.29 -10.77
CA SER A 98 -24.60 3.85 -12.05
C SER A 98 -23.38 4.75 -11.84
N ALA A 99 -22.23 4.28 -12.34
CA ALA A 99 -20.90 4.90 -12.38
C ALA A 99 -20.19 5.20 -11.04
N PRO A 100 -18.88 4.93 -10.93
CA PRO A 100 -18.09 5.46 -9.83
C PRO A 100 -18.05 6.99 -10.02
N SER A 101 -18.75 7.72 -9.16
CA SER A 101 -18.43 9.14 -8.96
C SER A 101 -16.92 9.22 -8.72
N PRO A 102 -16.16 10.05 -9.45
CA PRO A 102 -14.71 10.05 -9.30
C PRO A 102 -14.41 10.37 -7.85
N TRP A 103 -13.81 9.41 -7.14
CA TRP A 103 -13.30 9.69 -5.80
C TRP A 103 -12.39 10.91 -5.91
N PRO A 104 -12.46 11.86 -4.96
CA PRO A 104 -11.59 13.02 -4.97
C PRO A 104 -10.13 12.63 -5.21
N SER A 105 -9.43 13.42 -6.02
CA SER A 105 -8.00 13.24 -6.23
C SER A 105 -7.27 13.34 -4.88
N PRO A 106 -6.23 12.52 -4.66
CA PRO A 106 -5.44 12.58 -3.45
C PRO A 106 -4.72 13.93 -3.37
N ALA A 107 -4.75 14.57 -2.21
CA ALA A 107 -4.07 15.84 -1.96
C ALA A 107 -3.73 15.96 -0.47
N LEU A 108 -2.60 16.60 -0.18
CA LEU A 108 -2.22 16.94 1.19
C LEU A 108 -3.26 17.88 1.82
N PHE A 109 -3.51 17.70 3.10
CA PHE A 109 -4.45 18.55 3.83
C PHE A 109 -3.85 19.94 4.06
N ASP A 110 -4.55 20.96 3.56
CA ASP A 110 -4.26 22.37 3.82
C ASP A 110 -5.38 22.96 4.69
N PRO A 111 -5.11 23.34 5.95
CA PRO A 111 -6.13 23.88 6.84
C PRO A 111 -6.72 25.22 6.35
N ILE A 112 -5.95 26.04 5.62
CA ILE A 112 -6.39 27.34 5.11
C ILE A 112 -7.41 27.11 4.00
N GLN A 113 -7.06 26.29 3.02
CA GLN A 113 -7.99 25.89 1.95
C GLN A 113 -9.21 25.17 2.53
N PHE A 114 -9.00 24.33 3.55
CA PHE A 114 -10.09 23.61 4.18
C PHE A 114 -11.11 24.53 4.86
N VAL A 115 -10.65 25.50 5.65
CA VAL A 115 -11.56 26.47 6.28
C VAL A 115 -12.29 27.32 5.23
N HIS A 116 -11.62 27.68 4.13
CA HIS A 116 -12.23 28.42 3.03
C HIS A 116 -13.38 27.63 2.38
N SER A 117 -13.18 26.33 2.15
CA SER A 117 -14.17 25.48 1.47
C SER A 117 -15.29 24.95 2.35
N TRP A 118 -15.04 24.65 3.63
CA TRP A 118 -16.00 23.95 4.53
C TRP A 118 -16.42 24.74 5.78
N GLY A 119 -15.91 25.95 5.94
CA GLY A 119 -16.24 26.84 7.05
C GLY A 119 -15.42 26.60 8.32
N LYS A 120 -15.78 27.31 9.39
CA LYS A 120 -14.94 27.52 10.59
C LYS A 120 -14.98 26.40 11.65
N ASN A 121 -15.60 25.26 11.37
CA ASN A 121 -15.76 24.18 12.37
C ASN A 121 -14.54 23.24 12.47
N LEU A 122 -13.39 23.66 11.94
CA LEU A 122 -12.14 22.93 12.06
C LEU A 122 -11.53 23.18 13.45
N ILE A 123 -11.38 22.12 14.24
CA ILE A 123 -10.77 22.21 15.57
C ILE A 123 -9.28 21.90 15.42
N GLN A 124 -8.41 22.87 15.73
CA GLN A 124 -6.97 22.68 15.74
C GLN A 124 -6.46 22.38 17.16
N ARG A 125 -5.54 21.42 17.29
CA ARG A 125 -4.80 21.07 18.51
C ARG A 125 -3.36 20.78 18.14
N GLY A 126 -2.48 21.78 18.31
CA GLY A 126 -1.10 21.68 17.82
C GLY A 126 -1.07 21.48 16.32
N HIS A 127 -0.43 20.40 15.87
CA HIS A 127 -0.37 19.98 14.47
C HIS A 127 -1.50 19.02 14.06
N SER A 128 -2.47 18.77 14.93
CA SER A 128 -3.63 17.93 14.61
C SER A 128 -4.86 18.79 14.33
N TYR A 129 -5.66 18.38 13.36
CA TYR A 129 -6.90 19.03 12.98
C TYR A 129 -8.06 18.04 13.00
N THR A 130 -9.21 18.44 13.53
CA THR A 130 -10.40 17.59 13.56
C THR A 130 -11.58 18.31 12.96
N TYR A 131 -12.24 17.65 12.02
CA TYR A 131 -13.49 18.11 11.43
C TYR A 131 -14.45 16.93 11.30
N ARG A 132 -15.56 16.96 12.04
CA ARG A 132 -16.52 15.84 12.12
C ARG A 132 -15.82 14.52 12.50
N LEU A 133 -15.77 13.57 11.57
CA LEU A 133 -15.14 12.25 11.73
C LEU A 133 -13.74 12.17 11.11
N TYR A 134 -13.24 13.28 10.54
CA TYR A 134 -11.91 13.36 9.97
C TYR A 134 -10.93 13.89 11.02
N HIS A 135 -9.84 13.16 11.18
CA HIS A 135 -8.72 13.53 12.03
C HIS A 135 -7.49 13.63 11.14
N PHE A 136 -6.95 14.82 11.00
CA PHE A 136 -5.72 15.09 10.27
C PHE A 136 -4.58 15.30 11.26
N GLU A 137 -3.40 14.82 10.89
CA GLU A 137 -2.16 15.06 11.60
C GLU A 137 -1.18 15.64 10.60
N HIS A 138 -0.72 16.86 10.88
CA HIS A 138 -0.04 17.72 9.92
C HIS A 138 -0.89 17.88 8.65
N ASP A 139 -0.51 17.20 7.58
CA ASP A 139 -1.13 17.22 6.26
C ASP A 139 -1.70 15.86 5.83
N LEU A 140 -1.61 14.84 6.69
CA LEU A 140 -2.11 13.48 6.43
C LEU A 140 -3.40 13.21 7.19
N LEU A 141 -4.22 12.29 6.67
CA LEU A 141 -5.42 11.81 7.36
C LEU A 141 -5.06 10.61 8.24
N LEU A 142 -5.36 10.70 9.54
CA LEU A 142 -5.30 9.58 10.47
C LEU A 142 -6.64 8.83 10.46
N LYS A 143 -6.64 7.61 9.91
CA LYS A 143 -7.87 6.82 9.73
C LYS A 143 -7.72 5.41 10.28
N LYS A 144 -8.82 4.89 10.86
CA LYS A 144 -8.88 3.54 11.43
C LYS A 144 -9.29 2.51 10.38
N PHE A 145 -8.59 1.38 10.35
CA PHE A 145 -8.85 0.25 9.46
C PHE A 145 -8.82 -1.07 10.23
N GLY A 146 -9.68 -2.01 9.84
CA GLY A 146 -9.63 -3.38 10.37
C GLY A 146 -8.56 -4.23 9.67
N HIS A 147 -8.12 -5.31 10.32
CA HIS A 147 -7.08 -6.22 9.81
C HIS A 147 -7.38 -6.75 8.39
N ARG A 148 -8.66 -7.04 8.09
CA ARG A 148 -9.07 -7.54 6.75
C ARG A 148 -9.17 -6.46 5.67
N GLN A 149 -8.95 -5.20 6.03
CA GLN A 149 -9.03 -4.06 5.12
C GLN A 149 -7.66 -3.60 4.66
N VAL A 150 -6.59 -4.23 5.15
CA VAL A 150 -5.20 -3.86 4.87
C VAL A 150 -4.40 -5.08 4.41
N SER A 151 -3.39 -4.89 3.57
CA SER A 151 -2.44 -5.92 3.14
C SER A 151 -1.03 -5.33 3.12
N SER A 152 -0.04 -6.08 3.63
CA SER A 152 1.39 -5.77 3.49
C SER A 152 2.06 -6.49 2.30
N THR A 153 1.30 -7.26 1.52
CA THR A 153 1.87 -8.04 0.43
C THR A 153 2.19 -7.15 -0.77
N SER A 154 3.41 -7.26 -1.29
CA SER A 154 3.87 -6.63 -2.54
C SER A 154 3.51 -5.14 -2.63
N ILE A 155 4.12 -4.34 -1.75
CA ILE A 155 3.92 -2.90 -1.72
C ILE A 155 4.69 -2.23 -2.86
N PHE A 156 3.97 -1.49 -3.70
CA PHE A 156 4.49 -0.57 -4.72
C PHE A 156 3.67 0.71 -4.61
N MET A 157 4.23 1.86 -4.97
CA MET A 157 3.53 3.14 -4.80
C MET A 157 3.36 3.85 -6.13
N PRO A 158 2.19 4.36 -6.52
CA PRO A 158 2.10 5.26 -7.66
C PRO A 158 2.99 6.50 -7.46
N LEU A 159 3.71 6.95 -8.49
CA LEU A 159 4.61 8.11 -8.42
C LEU A 159 3.90 9.38 -7.90
N SER A 160 2.63 9.54 -8.27
CA SER A 160 1.77 10.62 -7.79
C SER A 160 1.57 10.60 -6.27
N LEU A 161 1.44 9.44 -5.64
CA LEU A 161 1.37 9.31 -4.18
C LEU A 161 2.75 9.49 -3.55
N SER A 162 3.80 8.95 -4.17
CA SER A 162 5.19 9.12 -3.69
C SER A 162 5.56 10.60 -3.58
N SER A 163 5.24 11.38 -4.61
CA SER A 163 5.48 12.82 -4.60
C SER A 163 4.72 13.53 -3.47
N LEU A 164 3.49 13.12 -3.17
CA LEU A 164 2.71 13.69 -2.07
C LEU A 164 3.27 13.31 -0.70
N PHE A 165 3.76 12.08 -0.51
CA PHE A 165 4.46 11.70 0.72
C PHE A 165 5.78 12.47 0.87
N CYS A 166 6.59 12.61 -0.19
CA CYS A 166 7.83 13.40 -0.15
C CYS A 166 7.60 14.87 0.20
N LEU A 167 6.43 15.43 -0.14
CA LEU A 167 6.06 16.80 0.22
C LEU A 167 5.48 16.93 1.63
N SER A 168 5.07 15.82 2.25
CA SER A 168 4.40 15.82 3.55
C SER A 168 5.35 16.28 4.65
N GLN A 169 4.88 17.15 5.54
CA GLN A 169 5.61 17.64 6.70
C GLN A 169 5.40 16.77 7.95
N HIS A 170 4.82 15.58 7.79
CA HIS A 170 4.56 14.69 8.92
C HIS A 170 5.88 14.07 9.44
N PRO A 171 6.16 14.12 10.76
CA PRO A 171 7.44 13.65 11.33
C PRO A 171 7.81 12.21 10.96
N THR A 172 6.85 11.29 10.99
CA THR A 172 7.07 9.89 10.56
C THR A 172 7.52 9.77 9.11
N ILE A 173 7.02 10.63 8.21
CA ILE A 173 7.43 10.62 6.80
C ILE A 173 8.83 11.19 6.66
N GLN A 174 9.09 12.30 7.33
CA GLN A 174 10.41 12.93 7.33
C GLN A 174 11.47 11.97 7.88
N GLU A 175 11.20 11.24 8.97
CA GLU A 175 12.09 10.22 9.51
C GLU A 175 12.36 9.08 8.52
N ILE A 176 11.34 8.60 7.81
CA ILE A 176 11.50 7.57 6.76
C ILE A 176 12.40 8.07 5.63
N ILE A 177 12.20 9.31 5.17
CA ILE A 177 12.99 9.91 4.10
C ILE A 177 14.44 10.16 4.55
N GLU A 178 14.64 10.80 5.71
CA GLU A 178 15.95 11.16 6.27
C GLU A 178 16.81 9.94 6.60
N SER A 179 16.19 8.87 7.11
CA SER A 179 16.90 7.62 7.43
C SER A 179 17.26 6.79 6.19
N GLY A 180 16.89 7.25 4.99
CA GLY A 180 17.07 6.50 3.74
C GLY A 180 16.27 5.19 3.70
N SER A 181 15.25 5.05 4.55
CA SER A 181 14.45 3.83 4.65
C SER A 181 13.20 3.87 3.77
N ARG A 182 12.85 2.68 3.26
CA ARG A 182 11.53 2.19 2.80
C ARG A 182 10.49 3.23 2.34
N LEU A 183 10.71 4.04 1.30
CA LEU A 183 9.58 4.34 0.41
C LEU A 183 9.44 3.15 -0.54
N PRO A 184 8.21 2.65 -0.74
CA PRO A 184 7.97 1.65 -1.76
C PRO A 184 8.36 2.20 -3.14
N PRO A 185 8.90 1.35 -4.02
CA PRO A 185 9.27 1.76 -5.36
C PRO A 185 8.08 2.36 -6.09
N PRO A 186 8.27 3.47 -6.82
CA PRO A 186 7.28 3.96 -7.75
C PRO A 186 6.87 2.86 -8.74
N ARG A 187 5.57 2.62 -8.91
CA ARG A 187 5.06 1.57 -9.79
C ARG A 187 5.51 1.77 -11.25
N GLU A 188 5.62 3.03 -11.64
CA GLU A 188 6.02 3.47 -12.97
C GLU A 188 7.52 3.29 -13.22
N TRP A 189 8.31 2.98 -12.19
CA TRP A 189 9.73 2.69 -12.32
C TRP A 189 9.92 1.21 -12.59
N GLU A 190 10.09 0.90 -13.87
CA GLU A 190 10.49 -0.41 -14.34
C GLU A 190 11.95 -0.31 -14.78
N PHE A 191 12.84 -0.96 -14.06
CA PHE A 191 14.25 -1.10 -14.43
C PHE A 191 14.55 -2.57 -14.70
N TYR A 192 15.43 -2.83 -15.66
CA TYR A 192 15.87 -4.17 -16.00
C TYR A 192 17.36 -4.33 -15.75
N GLU A 193 17.79 -5.54 -15.38
CA GLU A 193 19.21 -5.87 -15.36
C GLU A 193 19.84 -5.62 -16.74
N ASP A 194 21.09 -5.14 -16.73
CA ASP A 194 21.86 -4.68 -17.88
C ASP A 194 21.32 -3.41 -18.59
N GLU A 195 20.31 -2.75 -18.04
CA GLU A 195 19.82 -1.47 -18.56
C GLU A 195 20.80 -0.32 -18.28
N LYS A 196 21.02 0.55 -19.27
CA LYS A 196 21.81 1.77 -19.10
C LYS A 196 20.96 2.87 -18.49
N VAL A 197 21.46 3.46 -17.40
CA VAL A 197 20.78 4.53 -16.67
C VAL A 197 21.68 5.75 -16.53
N THR A 198 21.07 6.93 -16.41
CA THR A 198 21.76 8.19 -16.12
C THR A 198 21.33 8.70 -14.75
N ILE A 199 22.30 9.04 -13.92
CA ILE A 199 22.04 9.52 -12.57
C ILE A 199 21.74 11.02 -12.66
N THR A 200 20.55 11.41 -12.20
CA THR A 200 20.04 12.78 -12.37
C THR A 200 20.23 13.64 -11.12
N THR A 201 20.54 13.05 -9.97
CA THR A 201 20.63 13.71 -8.66
C THR A 201 21.80 13.17 -7.84
N GLY A 202 22.17 13.88 -6.76
CA GLY A 202 23.17 13.42 -5.79
C GLY A 202 24.63 13.56 -6.23
N THR A 203 25.53 12.87 -5.52
CA THR A 203 26.99 12.95 -5.71
C THR A 203 27.47 12.42 -7.06
N HIS A 204 26.68 11.57 -7.70
CA HIS A 204 26.97 10.95 -9.00
C HIS A 204 26.17 11.58 -10.15
N GLN A 205 25.58 12.76 -9.94
CA GLN A 205 24.80 13.46 -10.95
C GLN A 205 25.56 13.61 -12.28
N GLY A 206 24.88 13.30 -13.38
CA GLY A 206 25.40 13.35 -14.74
C GLY A 206 26.23 12.12 -15.14
N GLN A 207 26.42 11.15 -14.26
CA GLN A 207 27.13 9.91 -14.57
C GLN A 207 26.18 8.87 -15.18
N GLU A 208 26.72 8.05 -16.07
CA GLU A 208 26.02 6.89 -16.62
C GLU A 208 26.46 5.61 -15.88
N GLY A 209 25.57 4.64 -15.81
CA GLY A 209 25.87 3.32 -15.27
C GLY A 209 24.98 2.24 -15.86
N VAL A 210 25.25 1.00 -15.46
CA VAL A 210 24.49 -0.19 -15.87
C VAL A 210 23.84 -0.81 -14.65
N VAL A 211 22.53 -1.07 -14.73
CA VAL A 211 21.78 -1.75 -13.67
C VAL A 211 22.28 -3.18 -13.55
N GLN A 212 22.69 -3.58 -12.35
CA GLN A 212 23.13 -4.95 -12.07
C GLN A 212 22.03 -5.77 -11.42
N THR A 213 21.27 -5.16 -10.51
CA THR A 213 20.18 -5.84 -9.80
C THR A 213 19.16 -4.79 -9.35
N VAL A 214 17.88 -5.16 -9.46
CA VAL A 214 16.75 -4.38 -8.96
C VAL A 214 16.14 -5.11 -7.78
N GLU A 215 16.22 -4.51 -6.60
CA GLU A 215 15.71 -5.07 -5.36
C GLU A 215 14.47 -4.32 -4.89
N ALA A 216 13.78 -4.85 -3.88
CA ALA A 216 12.55 -4.24 -3.38
C ALA A 216 12.77 -2.81 -2.85
N ASP A 217 13.94 -2.53 -2.27
CA ASP A 217 14.24 -1.29 -1.55
C ASP A 217 15.31 -0.41 -2.24
N TYR A 218 15.97 -0.92 -3.27
CA TYR A 218 17.03 -0.21 -3.97
C TYR A 218 17.33 -0.75 -5.36
N ILE A 219 18.11 0.00 -6.13
CA ILE A 219 18.73 -0.42 -7.37
C ILE A 219 20.26 -0.36 -7.25
N LEU A 220 20.94 -1.42 -7.69
CA LEU A 220 22.40 -1.48 -7.79
C LEU A 220 22.83 -1.12 -9.20
N VAL A 221 23.68 -0.10 -9.32
CA VAL A 221 24.17 0.41 -10.60
C VAL A 221 25.69 0.39 -10.59
N ASP A 222 26.29 -0.20 -11.61
CA ASP A 222 27.73 -0.14 -11.87
C ASP A 222 28.07 1.12 -12.67
N LEU A 223 28.85 2.02 -12.07
CA LEU A 223 29.16 3.32 -12.66
C LEU A 223 30.21 3.19 -13.77
N SER A 224 29.89 3.72 -14.96
CA SER A 224 30.75 3.65 -16.15
C SER A 224 32.10 4.37 -16.01
N ASN A 225 32.25 5.24 -15.02
CA ASN A 225 33.48 5.99 -14.73
C ASN A 225 34.51 5.20 -13.90
N GLY A 226 34.26 3.92 -13.61
CA GLY A 226 35.12 3.11 -12.74
C GLY A 226 34.91 3.36 -11.25
N GLY A 227 33.83 4.04 -10.87
CA GLY A 227 33.40 4.25 -9.48
C GLY A 227 32.87 2.98 -8.80
N GLY A 228 32.63 1.91 -9.56
CA GLY A 228 32.15 0.63 -9.08
C GLY A 228 30.65 0.61 -8.81
N LEU A 229 30.22 -0.37 -8.01
CA LEU A 229 28.82 -0.59 -7.67
C LEU A 229 28.33 0.43 -6.64
N PHE A 230 27.24 1.11 -6.96
CA PHE A 230 26.57 2.04 -6.06
C PHE A 230 25.11 1.64 -5.84
N ASN A 231 24.64 1.82 -4.61
CA ASN A 231 23.27 1.55 -4.20
C ASN A 231 22.46 2.85 -4.23
N PHE A 232 21.40 2.89 -5.03
CA PHE A 232 20.44 3.98 -5.07
C PHE A 232 19.13 3.50 -4.43
N GLY A 233 18.73 4.13 -3.33
CA GLY A 233 17.40 3.94 -2.75
C GLY A 233 16.31 4.59 -3.60
N TRP A 234 15.05 4.22 -3.36
CA TRP A 234 13.91 4.84 -4.04
C TRP A 234 13.59 6.27 -3.55
N ASN A 235 14.27 6.73 -2.50
CA ASN A 235 14.16 8.06 -1.92
C ASN A 235 15.24 8.96 -2.55
N ASN A 236 14.86 10.11 -3.11
CA ASN A 236 15.77 11.08 -3.74
C ASN A 236 16.82 11.65 -2.78
#